data_AF-A0AA43CRF6-F1
#
_entry.id   AF-A0AA43CRF6-F1
#
_cell.length_a   1.000
_cell.length_b   1.000
_cell.length_c   1.000
_cell.angle_alpha   90.00
_cell.angle_beta   90.00
_cell.angle_gamma   90.00
#
_symmetry.space_group_name_H-M   'P 1'
#
loop_
_entity.id
_entity.type
_entity.pdbx_description
1 polymer ?
#
loop_
_entity_poly.entity_id
_entity_poly.type
_entity_poly.pdbx_seq_one_letter_code
_entity_poly.pdbx_strand_id
1 'polypeptide(L)' 'MSTAPETILARHCGLKVLAISAVTNLGTGLDDQPPNHRHTLETVATLTRQLRAFLEGARS' A
#
# COMPACT_ATOMS: atom_id res chain seq x y z
N MET A 1 2.62 3.80 -8.18
CA MET A 1 4.03 3.42 -8.42
C MET A 1 4.90 4.43 -7.68
N SER A 2 5.50 4.05 -6.54
CA SER A 2 6.18 4.92 -5.53
C SER A 2 6.96 3.99 -4.57
N THR A 3 7.20 4.41 -3.32
CA THR A 3 7.75 3.69 -2.16
C THR A 3 9.23 3.30 -2.24
N ALA A 4 9.71 2.85 -3.39
CA ALA A 4 11.11 2.44 -3.54
C ALA A 4 12.09 3.61 -3.40
N PRO A 5 11.92 4.77 -4.06
CA PRO A 5 12.81 5.92 -3.89
C PRO A 5 12.88 6.42 -2.43
N GLU A 6 11.74 6.50 -1.76
CA GLU A 6 11.61 6.96 -0.38
C GLU A 6 12.29 5.99 0.59
N THR A 7 12.13 4.68 0.36
CA THR A 7 12.78 3.62 1.16
C THR A 7 14.29 3.69 1.03
N ILE A 8 14.81 3.84 -0.19
CA ILE A 8 16.26 3.94 -0.44
C ILE A 8 16.84 5.13 0.31
N LEU A 9 16.21 6.30 0.21
CA LEU A 9 16.66 7.51 0.91
C LEU A 9 16.61 7.36 2.44
N ALA A 10 15.53 6.81 2.99
CA ALA A 10 15.40 6.59 4.42
C ALA A 10 16.48 5.64 4.96
N ARG A 11 16.79 4.56 4.22
CA ARG A 11 17.86 3.61 4.58
C ARG A 11 19.24 4.23 4.45
N HIS A 12 19.48 5.05 3.44
CA HIS A 12 20.73 5.82 3.30
C HIS A 12 20.96 6.74 4.51
N CYS A 13 19.89 7.35 5.05
CA CYS A 13 19.93 8.16 6.26
C CYS A 13 19.96 7.34 7.58
N GLY A 14 20.10 6.01 7.52
CA GLY A 14 20.17 5.15 8.71
C GLY A 14 18.82 4.90 9.41
N LEU A 15 17.69 5.30 8.82
CA LEU A 15 16.37 5.11 9.42
C LEU A 15 15.90 3.66 9.28
N LYS A 16 15.21 3.14 10.29
CA LYS A 16 14.43 1.89 10.16
C LYS A 16 13.19 2.17 9.30
N VAL A 17 12.86 1.27 8.38
CA VAL A 17 11.73 1.41 7.46
C VAL A 17 10.79 0.24 7.63
N LEU A 18 9.49 0.54 7.75
CA LEU A 18 8.39 -0.40 7.62
C LEU A 18 7.57 0.04 6.40
N ALA A 19 7.40 -0.85 5.43
CA ALA A 19 6.57 -0.62 4.24
C ALA A 19 5.35 -1.55 4.27
N ILE A 20 4.17 -0.99 4.06
CA ILE A 20 2.89 -1.71 4.04
C ILE A 20 2.19 -1.36 2.73
N SER A 21 1.72 -2.37 2.00
CA SER A 21 0.99 -2.18 0.73
C SER A 21 -0.43 -2.68 0.86
N ALA A 22 -1.40 -1.85 0.44
CA ALA A 22 -2.77 -2.28 0.23
C ALA A 22 -2.88 -2.83 -1.21
N VAL A 23 -3.21 -4.11 -1.35
CA VAL A 23 -3.39 -4.74 -2.67
C VAL A 23 -4.75 -4.32 -3.22
N THR A 24 -4.77 -3.62 -4.35
CA THR A 24 -5.99 -3.01 -4.91
C THR A 24 -6.53 -3.70 -6.16
N ASN A 25 -5.75 -4.60 -6.75
CA ASN A 25 -6.09 -5.40 -7.93
C ASN A 25 -5.18 -6.63 -7.99
N LEU A 26 -5.54 -7.62 -8.81
CA LEU A 26 -4.79 -8.86 -8.98
C LEU A 26 -3.59 -8.74 -9.93
N GLY A 27 -3.42 -7.59 -10.60
CA GLY A 27 -2.42 -7.37 -11.64
C GLY A 27 -2.99 -7.59 -13.05
N THR A 28 -2.34 -7.00 -14.05
CA THR A 28 -2.78 -7.08 -15.45
C THR A 28 -2.78 -8.53 -15.95
N GLY A 29 -3.89 -8.98 -16.51
CA GLY A 29 -4.02 -10.33 -17.10
C GLY A 29 -4.30 -11.45 -16.10
N LEU A 30 -4.43 -11.12 -14.80
CA LEU A 30 -4.85 -12.06 -13.75
C LEU A 30 -6.32 -11.88 -13.34
N ASP A 31 -6.99 -10.88 -13.91
CA ASP A 31 -8.42 -10.60 -13.80
C ASP A 31 -8.96 -10.31 -15.20
N ASP A 32 -10.25 -10.55 -15.40
CA ASP A 32 -10.97 -10.33 -16.67
C ASP A 32 -11.15 -8.84 -16.98
N GLN A 33 -10.93 -7.98 -15.99
CA GLN A 33 -11.05 -6.53 -16.10
C GLN A 33 -9.67 -5.85 -16.19
N PRO A 34 -9.48 -4.86 -17.08
CA PRO A 34 -8.24 -4.11 -17.13
C PRO A 34 -8.07 -3.24 -15.86
N PRO A 35 -6.82 -3.06 -15.36
CA PRO A 35 -6.57 -2.19 -14.22
C PRO A 35 -7.06 -0.77 -14.49
N ASN A 36 -7.76 -0.19 -13.53
CA ASN A 36 -8.21 1.19 -13.63
C ASN A 36 -8.06 1.94 -12.29
N HIS A 37 -7.79 3.24 -12.40
CA HIS A 37 -7.50 4.08 -11.25
C HIS A 37 -8.71 4.24 -10.31
N ARG A 38 -9.93 4.32 -10.86
CA ARG A 38 -11.15 4.47 -10.06
C ARG A 38 -11.36 3.26 -9.14
N HIS A 39 -11.24 2.05 -9.67
CA HIS A 39 -11.31 0.81 -8.91
C HIS A 39 -10.24 0.76 -7.81
N THR A 40 -9.02 1.21 -8.12
CA THR A 40 -7.95 1.31 -7.11
C THR A 40 -8.37 2.18 -5.93
N LEU A 41 -8.96 3.36 -6.19
CA LEU A 41 -9.41 4.26 -5.12
C LEU A 41 -10.57 3.66 -4.31
N GLU A 42 -11.54 3.04 -4.97
CA GLU A 42 -12.68 2.38 -4.32
C GLU A 42 -12.21 1.25 -3.39
N THR A 43 -11.30 0.39 -3.86
CA THR A 43 -10.72 -0.70 -3.06
C THR A 43 -9.90 -0.15 -1.88
N VAL A 44 -9.15 0.93 -2.04
CA VAL A 44 -8.43 1.55 -0.91
C VAL A 44 -9.40 2.09 0.15
N ALA A 45 -10.52 2.68 -0.27
CA ALA A 45 -11.51 3.20 0.66
C ALA A 45 -12.09 2.09 1.58
N THR A 46 -12.25 0.86 1.07
CA THR A 46 -12.73 -0.27 1.89
C THR A 46 -11.68 -0.79 2.86
N LEU A 47 -10.39 -0.76 2.49
CA LEU A 47 -9.27 -1.24 3.29
C LEU A 47 -8.81 -0.24 4.37
N THR A 48 -9.14 1.04 4.22
CA THR A 48 -8.67 2.14 5.09
C THR A 48 -8.93 1.87 6.58
N ARG A 49 -10.10 1.32 6.93
CA ARG A 49 -10.47 1.04 8.33
C ARG A 49 -9.58 -0.04 8.95
N GLN A 50 -9.30 -1.11 8.20
CA GLN A 50 -8.47 -2.22 8.68
C GLN A 50 -7.01 -1.79 8.84
N LEU A 51 -6.49 -1.04 7.86
CA LEU A 51 -5.12 -0.51 7.93
C LEU A 51 -4.95 0.43 9.13
N ARG A 52 -5.92 1.31 9.40
CA ARG A 52 -5.92 2.16 10.59
C ARG A 52 -5.83 1.33 11.88
N ALA A 53 -6.72 0.36 12.05
CA ALA A 53 -6.76 -0.47 13.24
C ALA A 53 -5.43 -1.23 13.44
N PHE A 54 -4.83 -1.73 12.35
CA PHE A 54 -3.53 -2.38 12.39
C PHE A 54 -2.41 -1.44 12.88
N LEU A 55 -2.35 -0.22 12.36
CA LEU A 55 -1.32 0.76 12.74
C LEU A 55 -1.51 1.26 14.18
N GLU A 56 -2.75 1.41 14.65
CA GLU A 56 -3.06 1.80 16.02
C GLU A 56 -2.73 0.67 17.01
N GLY A 57 -2.99 -0.59 16.63
CA GLY A 57 -2.62 -1.77 17.43
C GLY A 57 -1.11 -2.01 17.51
N ALA A 58 -0.34 -1.63 16.49
CA ALA A 58 1.13 -1.79 16.48
C ALA A 58 1.89 -0.79 17.38
N ARG A 59 1.17 0.12 18.07
CA ARG A 59 1.76 1.11 19.00
C ARG A 59 1.90 0.61 20.44
N SER A 60 1.46 -0.62 20.75
CA SER A 60 1.62 -1.26 22.07
C SER A 60 2.97 -1.97 22.19
#